data_AF-A0AAU4LM77-F1
#
_entry.id   AF-A0AAU4LM77-F1
#
_cell.length_a   1.000
_cell.length_b   1.000
_cell.length_c   1.000
_cell.angle_alpha   90.00
_cell.angle_beta   90.00
_cell.angle_gamma   90.00
#
_symmetry.space_group_name_H-M   'P 1'
#
loop_
_entity.id
_entity.type
_entity.pdbx_description
1 polymer ?
#
loop_
_entity_poly.entity_id
_entity_poly.type
_entity_poly.pdbx_seq_one_letter_code
_entity_poly.pdbx_strand_id
1 'polypeptide(L)'
;MIEHRTSGGHSDRWVELTDDVAIPLREHMEKYPPVEVTRPWGGKGGDPVTVQLIFSTREKTAIQSNWFNSYRWKPALAAAGLIKPLDPNAKGRRWEKSRDMMMHALRHLYASMMINGGVDVYTLADRLGHADPAFTLRKYVHRIVGAGSKIRIAVRSAYARAA
;
A
#
# COMPACT_ATOMS: atom_id res chain seq x y z
N MET A 1 -2.60 -4.51 -14.89
CA MET A 1 -1.28 -3.95 -14.54
C MET A 1 -1.46 -2.44 -14.29
N ILE A 2 -0.87 -1.88 -13.24
CA ILE A 2 -0.91 -0.42 -12.97
C ILE A 2 0.51 0.13 -12.97
N GLU A 3 0.69 1.28 -13.63
CA GLU A 3 1.90 2.08 -13.54
C GLU A 3 1.81 3.01 -12.32
N HIS A 4 2.81 2.93 -11.44
CA HIS A 4 2.92 3.85 -10.31
C HIS A 4 4.10 4.80 -10.53
N ARG A 5 3.81 6.05 -10.92
CA ARG A 5 4.83 7.09 -11.13
C ARG A 5 5.09 7.92 -9.88
N THR A 6 6.34 8.32 -9.63
CA THR A 6 6.69 9.23 -8.53
C THR A 6 7.42 10.47 -9.03
N SER A 7 7.10 11.63 -8.45
CA SER A 7 7.68 12.91 -8.87
C SER A 7 9.18 13.04 -8.55
N GLY A 8 9.74 12.19 -7.68
CA GLY A 8 11.12 12.31 -7.21
C GLY A 8 12.18 11.58 -8.05
N GLY A 9 11.87 11.14 -9.28
CA GLY A 9 12.82 10.46 -10.16
C GLY A 9 13.21 9.03 -9.75
N HIS A 10 12.65 8.49 -8.67
CA HIS A 10 12.92 7.13 -8.22
C HIS A 10 11.75 6.20 -8.57
N SER A 11 11.98 5.45 -9.65
CA SER A 11 11.27 4.26 -10.15
C SER A 11 9.76 4.36 -10.35
N ASP A 12 9.39 4.71 -11.57
CA ASP A 12 8.18 4.17 -12.20
C ASP A 12 8.25 2.65 -12.11
N ARG A 13 7.14 2.03 -11.72
CA ARG A 13 7.06 0.57 -11.55
C ARG A 13 5.71 0.03 -11.94
N TRP A 14 5.75 -1.22 -12.39
CA TRP A 14 4.59 -1.97 -12.80
C TRP A 14 4.20 -2.95 -11.72
N VAL A 15 2.95 -2.88 -11.28
CA VAL A 15 2.39 -3.82 -10.32
C VAL A 15 1.32 -4.66 -11.01
N GLU A 16 1.52 -5.97 -10.97
CA GLU A 16 0.54 -6.95 -11.39
C GLU A 16 -0.66 -6.93 -10.43
N LEU A 17 -1.86 -6.93 -11.00
CA LEU A 17 -3.09 -7.01 -10.23
C LEU A 17 -3.76 -8.35 -10.52
N THR A 18 -4.21 -9.02 -9.47
CA THR A 18 -5.14 -10.15 -9.61
C THR A 18 -6.54 -9.63 -9.90
N ASP A 19 -7.41 -10.52 -10.38
CA ASP A 19 -8.80 -10.18 -10.67
C ASP A 19 -9.55 -9.64 -9.45
N ASP A 20 -9.22 -10.13 -8.25
CA ASP A 20 -9.80 -9.67 -6.98
C ASP A 20 -9.57 -8.17 -6.72
N VAL A 21 -8.53 -7.58 -7.31
CA VAL A 21 -8.23 -6.14 -7.19
C VAL A 21 -8.59 -5.40 -8.48
N ALA A 22 -8.35 -6.02 -9.64
CA ALA A 22 -8.61 -5.42 -10.93
C ALA A 22 -10.11 -5.20 -11.20
N ILE A 23 -10.97 -6.15 -10.80
CA ILE A 23 -12.42 -6.05 -11.00
C ILE A 23 -13.01 -4.89 -10.18
N PRO A 24 -12.84 -4.82 -8.84
CA PRO A 24 -13.39 -3.71 -8.06
C PRO A 24 -12.82 -2.34 -8.47
N LEU A 25 -11.57 -2.31 -8.94
CA LEU A 25 -10.99 -1.07 -9.46
C LEU A 25 -11.67 -0.62 -10.75
N ARG A 26 -11.99 -1.55 -11.65
CA ARG A 26 -12.71 -1.25 -12.89
C ARG A 26 -14.13 -0.75 -12.60
N GLU A 27 -14.85 -1.45 -11.71
CA GLU A 27 -16.18 -1.02 -11.25
C GLU A 27 -16.13 0.38 -10.61
N HIS A 28 -15.06 0.67 -9.85
CA HIS A 28 -14.84 2.01 -9.32
C HIS A 28 -14.66 3.04 -10.43
N MET A 29 -13.84 2.76 -11.45
CA MET A 29 -13.61 3.67 -12.58
C MET A 29 -14.87 3.87 -13.45
N GLU A 30 -15.72 2.86 -13.58
CA GLU A 30 -17.01 2.99 -14.27
C GLU A 30 -17.97 3.90 -13.50
N LYS A 31 -18.05 3.72 -12.18
CA LYS A 31 -18.90 4.53 -11.30
C LYS A 31 -18.37 5.95 -11.09
N TYR A 32 -17.04 6.10 -11.06
CA TYR A 32 -16.32 7.33 -10.84
C TYR A 32 -15.26 7.48 -11.94
N PRO A 33 -15.64 8.03 -13.11
CA PRO A 33 -14.73 8.17 -14.24
C PRO A 33 -13.42 8.89 -13.84
N PRO A 34 -12.25 8.39 -14.27
CA PRO A 34 -10.96 9.02 -13.99
C PRO A 34 -10.93 10.49 -14.41
N VAL A 35 -10.30 11.31 -13.59
CA VAL A 35 -10.26 12.77 -13.79
C VAL A 35 -8.88 13.19 -14.26
N GLU A 36 -8.82 13.91 -15.38
CA GLU A 36 -7.58 14.51 -15.87
C GLU A 36 -7.15 15.67 -14.98
N VAL A 37 -5.89 15.64 -14.56
CA VAL A 37 -5.26 16.72 -13.81
C VAL A 37 -3.88 16.98 -14.37
N THR A 38 -3.61 18.25 -14.68
CA THR A 38 -2.28 18.73 -15.09
C THR A 38 -1.55 19.31 -13.89
N ARG A 39 -0.35 18.79 -13.58
CA ARG A 39 0.53 19.35 -12.54
C ARG A 39 1.97 19.39 -13.03
N PRO A 40 2.78 20.35 -12.56
CA PRO A 40 4.21 20.37 -12.84
C PRO A 40 4.84 19.13 -12.19
N TRP A 41 5.49 18.31 -13.01
CA TRP A 41 6.12 17.07 -12.56
C TRP A 41 7.46 17.37 -11.90
N GLY A 42 7.84 16.64 -10.85
CA GLY A 42 9.13 16.84 -10.17
C GLY A 42 9.32 18.10 -9.33
N GLY A 43 8.34 19.01 -9.26
CA GLY A 43 8.41 20.18 -8.38
C GLY A 43 7.63 21.37 -8.94
N LYS A 44 7.74 22.54 -8.29
CA LYS A 44 7.02 23.75 -8.71
C LYS A 44 7.42 24.32 -10.08
N GLY A 45 8.50 23.82 -10.69
CA GLY A 45 9.03 24.31 -11.96
C GLY A 45 9.35 23.23 -13.00
N GLY A 46 8.87 22.00 -12.81
CA GLY A 46 9.04 20.97 -13.85
C GLY A 46 7.89 20.98 -14.86
N ASP A 47 8.09 20.22 -15.93
CA ASP A 47 7.17 20.25 -17.07
C ASP A 47 5.75 19.83 -16.67
N PRO A 48 4.71 20.51 -17.19
CA PRO A 48 3.33 20.11 -16.96
C PRO A 48 3.09 18.70 -17.50
N VAL A 49 2.68 17.78 -16.63
CA VAL A 49 2.26 16.44 -17.02
C VAL A 49 0.78 16.28 -16.68
N THR A 50 0.01 15.84 -17.67
CA THR A 50 -1.40 15.46 -17.50
C THR A 50 -1.48 13.99 -17.15
N VAL A 51 -2.15 13.69 -16.03
CA VAL A 51 -2.39 12.32 -15.57
C VAL A 51 -3.88 12.11 -15.27
N GLN A 52 -4.35 10.88 -15.40
CA GLN A 52 -5.70 10.50 -14.99
C GLN A 52 -5.69 10.01 -13.54
N LEU A 53 -6.41 10.71 -12.67
CA LEU A 53 -6.62 10.31 -11.29
C LEU A 53 -7.75 9.28 -11.23
N ILE A 54 -7.41 8.03 -10.88
CA ILE A 54 -8.40 6.98 -10.61
C ILE A 54 -9.21 7.30 -9.34
N PHE A 55 -8.56 7.88 -8.33
CA PHE A 55 -9.21 8.31 -7.09
C PHE A 55 -9.10 9.82 -6.93
N SER A 56 -10.24 10.52 -6.94
CA SER A 56 -10.29 11.97 -6.76
C SER A 56 -11.30 12.40 -5.69
N THR A 57 -11.10 13.60 -5.14
CA THR A 57 -12.10 14.23 -4.28
C THR A 57 -13.27 14.79 -5.11
N ARG A 58 -14.32 15.27 -4.44
CA ARG A 58 -15.45 15.96 -5.10
C ARG A 58 -14.97 17.15 -5.94
N GLU A 59 -13.91 17.81 -5.48
CA GLU A 59 -13.27 18.95 -6.12
C GLU A 59 -12.37 18.54 -7.29
N LYS A 60 -12.40 17.26 -7.74
CA LYS A 60 -11.62 16.76 -8.88
C LYS A 60 -10.10 16.89 -8.66
N THR A 61 -9.67 16.75 -7.40
CA THR A 61 -8.25 16.80 -7.02
C THR A 61 -7.77 15.49 -6.41
N ALA A 62 -6.45 15.32 -6.33
CA ALA A 62 -5.84 14.17 -5.66
C ALA A 62 -6.24 14.13 -4.18
N ILE A 63 -6.55 12.94 -3.69
CA ILE A 63 -6.91 12.73 -2.28
C ILE A 63 -5.70 13.03 -1.40
N GLN A 64 -5.85 13.99 -0.48
CA GLN A 64 -4.79 14.28 0.47
C GLN A 64 -4.72 13.20 1.56
N SER A 65 -3.52 12.65 1.79
CA SER A 65 -3.31 11.53 2.72
C SER A 65 -3.74 11.84 4.17
N ASN A 66 -3.47 13.04 4.67
CA ASN A 66 -3.85 13.45 6.02
C ASN A 66 -5.37 13.56 6.18
N TRP A 67 -6.03 14.11 5.15
CA TRP A 67 -7.49 14.18 5.10
C TRP A 67 -8.10 12.78 5.06
N PHE A 68 -7.63 11.92 4.15
CA PHE A 68 -8.14 10.55 4.04
C PHE A 68 -7.99 9.77 5.35
N ASN A 69 -6.80 9.83 5.97
CA ASN A 69 -6.57 9.17 7.25
C ASN A 69 -7.53 9.66 8.34
N SER A 70 -7.77 10.97 8.41
CA SER A 70 -8.58 11.56 9.47
C SER A 70 -10.09 11.39 9.28
N TYR A 71 -10.57 11.45 8.04
CA TYR A 71 -12.00 11.55 7.71
C TYR A 71 -12.59 10.30 7.06
N ARG A 72 -11.77 9.38 6.55
CA ARG A 72 -12.25 8.13 5.94
C ARG A 72 -11.70 6.91 6.66
N TRP A 73 -10.39 6.86 6.87
CA TRP A 73 -9.72 5.70 7.44
C TRP A 73 -10.04 5.49 8.93
N LYS A 74 -9.85 6.51 9.77
CA LYS A 74 -10.12 6.39 11.21
C LYS A 74 -11.60 6.08 11.53
N PRO A 75 -12.59 6.69 10.87
CA PRO A 75 -13.97 6.22 10.99
C PRO A 75 -14.17 4.75 10.62
N ALA A 76 -13.51 4.25 9.57
CA ALA A 76 -13.58 2.83 9.19
C ALA A 76 -12.94 1.92 10.26
N LEU A 77 -11.80 2.31 10.83
CA LEU A 77 -11.19 1.60 11.95
C LEU A 77 -12.12 1.57 13.18
N ALA A 78 -12.80 2.68 13.47
CA ALA A 78 -13.73 2.75 14.57
C ALA A 78 -14.98 1.88 14.34
N ALA A 79 -15.51 1.89 13.11
CA ALA A 79 -16.61 1.01 12.71
C ALA A 79 -16.22 -0.47 12.79
N ALA A 80 -14.95 -0.80 12.54
CA ALA A 80 -14.39 -2.14 12.73
C ALA A 80 -14.06 -2.48 14.20
N GLY A 81 -14.33 -1.55 15.15
CA GLY A 81 -14.06 -1.74 16.57
C GLY A 81 -12.57 -1.68 16.96
N LEU A 82 -11.71 -1.23 16.05
CA LEU A 82 -10.26 -1.20 16.24
C LEU A 82 -9.77 0.03 17.00
N ILE A 83 -10.51 1.15 16.92
CA ILE A 83 -10.17 2.38 17.64
C ILE A 83 -11.43 3.05 18.20
N LYS A 84 -11.28 3.86 19.25
CA LYS A 84 -12.37 4.67 19.79
C LYS A 84 -12.22 6.16 19.49
N PRO A 85 -13.33 6.89 19.28
CA PRO A 85 -13.31 8.34 19.38
C PRO A 85 -13.00 8.74 20.82
N LEU A 86 -12.08 9.68 21.02
CA LEU A 86 -11.77 10.22 22.35
C LEU A 86 -12.89 11.12 22.88
N ASP A 87 -13.72 11.65 21.98
CA ASP A 87 -14.92 12.41 22.30
C ASP A 87 -16.05 11.94 21.37
N PRO A 88 -17.07 11.22 21.89
CA PRO A 88 -18.20 10.74 21.10
C PRO A 88 -19.03 11.85 20.43
N ASN A 89 -18.97 13.08 20.95
CA ASN A 89 -19.78 14.22 20.50
C ASN A 89 -18.99 15.20 19.60
N ALA A 90 -17.66 15.07 19.50
CA ALA A 90 -16.84 15.94 18.68
C ALA A 90 -16.92 15.55 17.19
N LYS A 91 -17.37 16.50 16.35
CA LYS A 91 -17.25 16.39 14.90
C LYS A 91 -15.77 16.53 14.49
N GLY A 92 -15.09 15.39 14.36
CA GLY A 92 -13.76 15.29 13.75
C GLY A 92 -12.56 15.31 14.70
N ARG A 93 -11.54 14.56 14.27
CA ARG A 93 -10.11 14.54 14.68
C ARG A 93 -9.71 14.13 16.10
N ARG A 94 -10.62 13.78 16.99
CA ARG A 94 -10.25 13.23 18.31
C ARG A 94 -10.42 11.72 18.34
N TRP A 95 -9.36 11.04 17.91
CA TRP A 95 -9.25 9.58 17.90
C TRP A 95 -8.13 9.16 18.83
N GLU A 96 -8.25 7.99 19.44
CA GLU A 96 -7.15 7.41 20.18
C GLU A 96 -5.89 7.28 19.30
N LYS A 97 -4.73 7.19 19.96
CA LYS A 97 -3.44 7.14 19.30
C LYS A 97 -3.34 5.84 18.48
N SER A 98 -3.36 5.99 17.16
CA SER A 98 -3.50 4.90 16.18
C SER A 98 -2.49 5.04 15.03
N ARG A 99 -1.28 5.54 15.34
CA ARG A 99 -0.24 5.84 14.32
C ARG A 99 0.22 4.59 13.57
N ASP A 100 0.27 3.47 14.26
CA ASP A 100 0.60 2.13 13.80
C ASP A 100 -0.51 1.49 12.94
N MET A 101 -1.73 2.02 13.00
CA MET A 101 -2.91 1.51 12.29
C MET A 101 -3.31 2.40 11.11
N MET A 102 -2.52 3.42 10.76
CA MET A 102 -2.77 4.29 9.59
C MET A 102 -2.65 3.50 8.27
N MET A 103 -3.04 4.10 7.15
CA MET A 103 -2.99 3.44 5.82
C MET A 103 -1.65 2.76 5.48
N HIS A 104 -0.53 3.29 5.98
CA HIS A 104 0.79 2.68 5.79
C HIS A 104 0.91 1.27 6.41
N ALA A 105 0.09 0.95 7.42
CA ALA A 105 -0.03 -0.38 7.99
C ALA A 105 -0.48 -1.43 6.96
N LEU A 106 -1.31 -1.07 5.97
CA LEU A 106 -1.69 -1.97 4.88
C LEU A 106 -0.48 -2.36 4.02
N ARG A 107 0.42 -1.41 3.77
CA ARG A 107 1.69 -1.69 3.09
C ARG A 107 2.55 -2.65 3.93
N HIS A 108 2.52 -2.52 5.26
CA HIS A 108 3.20 -3.45 6.15
C HIS A 108 2.58 -4.85 6.14
N LEU A 109 1.26 -4.94 6.11
CA LEU A 109 0.54 -6.21 5.99
C LEU A 109 0.89 -6.91 4.68
N TYR A 110 0.80 -6.19 3.55
CA TYR A 110 1.15 -6.71 2.23
C TYR A 110 2.58 -7.27 2.20
N ALA A 111 3.57 -6.50 2.67
CA ALA A 111 4.95 -6.94 2.72
C ALA A 111 5.12 -8.20 3.61
N SER A 112 4.46 -8.23 4.77
CA SER A 112 4.51 -9.38 5.68
C SER A 112 3.90 -10.64 5.06
N MET A 113 2.78 -10.49 4.34
CA MET A 113 2.12 -11.60 3.63
C MET A 113 3.01 -12.15 2.52
N MET A 114 3.64 -11.29 1.73
CA MET A 114 4.53 -11.69 0.63
C MET A 114 5.76 -12.46 1.15
N ILE A 115 6.43 -11.95 2.20
CA ILE A 115 7.56 -12.67 2.83
C ILE A 115 7.09 -14.00 3.41
N ASN A 116 5.93 -14.03 4.06
CA ASN A 116 5.39 -15.28 4.60
C ASN A 116 4.99 -16.28 3.51
N GLY A 117 4.59 -15.82 2.34
CA GLY A 117 4.35 -16.63 1.14
C GLY A 117 5.62 -17.14 0.46
N GLY A 118 6.81 -16.74 0.94
CA GLY A 118 8.09 -17.15 0.37
C GLY A 118 8.56 -16.29 -0.80
N VAL A 119 7.97 -15.10 -1.00
CA VAL A 119 8.44 -14.17 -2.04
C VAL A 119 9.82 -13.64 -1.65
N ASP A 120 10.73 -13.68 -2.60
CA ASP A 120 12.09 -13.16 -2.45
C ASP A 120 12.10 -11.66 -2.10
N VAL A 121 13.09 -11.27 -1.28
CA VAL A 121 13.19 -9.91 -0.71
C VAL A 121 13.53 -8.88 -1.78
N TYR A 122 14.28 -9.22 -2.82
CA TYR A 122 14.56 -8.30 -3.92
C TYR A 122 13.30 -8.06 -4.75
N THR A 123 12.58 -9.13 -5.08
CA THR A 123 11.29 -9.05 -5.78
C THR A 123 10.27 -8.20 -5.01
N LEU A 124 10.22 -8.36 -3.68
CA LEU A 124 9.37 -7.53 -2.83
C LEU A 124 9.86 -6.08 -2.75
N ALA A 125 11.17 -5.85 -2.64
CA ALA A 125 11.74 -4.50 -2.58
C ALA A 125 11.44 -3.70 -3.85
N ASP A 126 11.56 -4.33 -5.02
CA ASP A 126 11.22 -3.73 -6.31
C ASP A 126 9.73 -3.36 -6.41
N ARG A 127 8.83 -4.30 -6.05
CA ARG A 127 7.38 -4.04 -5.98
C ARG A 127 7.02 -2.91 -5.01
N LEU A 128 7.77 -2.80 -3.91
CA LEU A 128 7.63 -1.71 -2.94
C LEU A 128 8.40 -0.44 -3.33
N GLY A 129 9.10 -0.40 -4.47
CA GLY A 129 9.89 0.75 -4.89
C GLY A 129 10.94 1.17 -3.87
N HIS A 130 11.53 0.22 -3.14
CA HIS A 130 12.64 0.48 -2.23
C HIS A 130 13.96 0.41 -3.00
N ALA A 131 14.69 1.52 -3.08
CA ALA A 131 16.00 1.57 -3.73
C ALA A 131 17.06 0.69 -3.01
N ASP A 132 16.90 0.50 -1.68
CA ASP A 132 17.73 -0.41 -0.88
C ASP A 132 16.89 -1.62 -0.41
N PRO A 133 17.14 -2.83 -0.94
CA PRO A 133 16.50 -4.07 -0.47
C PRO A 133 16.75 -4.36 1.02
N ALA A 134 17.87 -3.91 1.58
CA ALA A 134 18.15 -4.06 3.01
C ALA A 134 17.22 -3.20 3.88
N PHE A 135 16.66 -2.11 3.34
CA PHE A 135 15.58 -1.36 4.01
C PHE A 135 14.30 -2.20 4.13
N THR A 136 13.94 -2.96 3.10
CA THR A 136 12.84 -3.94 3.13
C THR A 136 13.11 -5.00 4.20
N LEU A 137 14.31 -5.56 4.22
CA LEU A 137 14.69 -6.62 5.15
C LEU A 137 14.60 -6.13 6.61
N ARG A 138 15.21 -4.99 6.94
CA ARG A 138 15.18 -4.39 8.29
C ARG A 138 13.75 -4.07 8.75
N LYS A 139 12.87 -3.68 7.83
CA LYS A 139 11.50 -3.26 8.15
C LYS A 139 10.53 -4.42 8.32
N TYR A 140 10.79 -5.59 7.71
CA TYR A 140 9.79 -6.67 7.60
C TYR A 140 10.22 -8.05 8.11
N VAL A 141 11.52 -8.31 8.34
CA VAL A 141 11.98 -9.66 8.76
C VAL A 141 11.58 -10.04 10.19
N HIS A 142 11.25 -9.08 11.05
CA HIS A 142 10.89 -9.35 12.45
C HIS A 142 9.56 -10.11 12.65
N ARG A 143 8.82 -10.48 11.58
CA ARG A 143 7.49 -11.12 11.66
C ARG A 143 7.36 -12.48 10.95
N ILE A 144 8.47 -13.16 10.64
CA ILE A 144 8.41 -14.52 10.08
C ILE A 144 8.05 -15.51 11.20
N VAL A 145 6.76 -15.63 11.51
CA VAL A 145 6.23 -16.68 12.39
C VAL A 145 6.48 -18.03 11.73
N GLY A 146 7.13 -18.96 12.45
CA GLY A 146 7.41 -20.30 11.95
C GLY A 146 8.60 -20.42 10.99
N ALA A 147 9.53 -19.46 10.98
CA ALA A 147 10.75 -19.50 10.15
C ALA A 147 11.47 -20.85 10.22
N GLY A 148 11.63 -21.41 11.43
CA GLY A 148 12.26 -22.73 11.61
C GLY A 148 11.49 -23.91 11.00
N SER A 149 10.15 -23.84 10.94
CA SER A 149 9.33 -24.86 10.28
C SER A 149 9.47 -24.76 8.75
N LYS A 150 9.44 -23.54 8.20
CA LYS A 150 9.63 -23.30 6.77
C LYS A 150 11.02 -23.71 6.29
N ILE A 151 12.07 -23.43 7.07
CA ILE A 151 13.43 -23.90 6.78
C ILE A 151 13.47 -25.42 6.73
N ARG A 152 12.84 -26.11 7.69
CA ARG A 152 12.83 -27.57 7.73
C ARG A 152 12.09 -28.19 6.54
N ILE A 153 10.98 -27.58 6.11
CA ILE A 153 10.23 -28.00 4.91
C ILE A 153 11.03 -27.71 3.63
N ALA A 154 11.68 -26.56 3.52
CA ALA A 154 12.51 -26.19 2.36
C ALA A 154 13.72 -27.11 2.22
N VAL A 155 14.44 -27.38 3.31
CA VAL A 155 15.55 -28.36 3.32
C VAL A 155 15.02 -29.75 3.00
N ARG A 156 13.91 -30.18 3.60
CA ARG A 156 13.32 -31.48 3.30
C ARG A 156 12.88 -31.60 1.84
N SER A 157 12.31 -30.57 1.23
CA SER A 157 11.90 -30.60 -0.19
C SER A 157 13.08 -30.55 -1.15
N ALA A 158 14.16 -29.83 -0.81
CA ALA A 158 15.37 -29.78 -1.61
C ALA A 158 16.20 -31.07 -1.57
N TYR A 159 16.15 -31.80 -0.44
CA TYR A 159 16.93 -33.02 -0.22
C TYR A 159 16.10 -34.31 -0.12
N ALA A 160 14.77 -34.23 -0.21
CA ALA A 160 13.94 -35.40 -0.41
C ALA A 160 14.25 -35.93 -1.81
N ARG A 161 14.97 -37.05 -1.86
CA ARG A 161 15.22 -37.80 -3.09
C ARG A 161 13.88 -38.02 -3.81
N ALA A 162 13.87 -37.74 -5.11
CA ALA A 162 12.87 -38.28 -6.01
C ALA A 162 12.86 -39.80 -5.82
N ALA A 163 11.83 -40.30 -5.15
CA ALA A 163 11.55 -41.71 -4.95
C ALA A 163 10.33 -42.05 -5.78
#